data_AF-A0A8J2FTK7-F1
#
_entry.id   AF-A0A8J2FTK7-F1
#
_cell.length_a   1.000
_cell.length_b   1.000
_cell.length_c   1.000
_cell.angle_alpha   90.00
_cell.angle_beta   90.00
_cell.angle_gamma   90.00
#
_symmetry.space_group_name_H-M   'P 1'
#
loop_
_entity.id
_entity.type
_entity.pdbx_description
1 polymer ?
#
loop_
_entity_poly.entity_id
_entity_poly.type
_entity_poly.pdbx_seq_one_letter_code
_entity_poly.pdbx_strand_id
1 'polypeptide(L)'
;MALGLDRIRGVTIWLRGIVAFLLGASWPCAPLLWGDHKEGLPKAVGSKAGEGGETKGAAMESSRENSQDWKKVLSSEVYRVTREKGTEPPFSGKYCHHYAPGYYVCVCCGAPLLFSETKFDSGTGWPSFYAALRPEAIRTQPDYSHGMVREEILCARCHAHLGHRFPDGPPPTGLRYCVNSLALRFCHATSPSVSKGVRPDRVERAVFAAGCFWGVEAAFRKTPGVAATCVGYTGGNVPNPTYRLVCTGTTGHAEAVEVLYDPGVVSYGMLLKVFEKIHDPTSYHRQGPDWGSQYRSAIFYDTPEQREEAERWKKEAQKRYSASIVTEILPAGPFYEAEEYHQRYHEKHGLMGCGQ
;
A
#
# COMPACT_ATOMS: atom_id res chain seq x y z
N MET A 1 37.91 -44.46 28.08
CA MET A 1 38.48 -45.71 27.51
C MET A 1 38.46 -45.61 25.98
N ALA A 2 39.19 -46.49 25.28
CA ALA A 2 39.13 -46.85 23.85
C ALA A 2 37.91 -46.39 23.02
N LEU A 3 37.95 -46.02 21.72
CA LEU A 3 38.95 -45.81 20.61
C LEU A 3 38.33 -44.71 19.67
N GLY A 4 38.92 -44.06 18.66
CA GLY A 4 39.96 -44.41 17.66
C GLY A 4 39.30 -44.97 16.38
N LEU A 5 39.46 -44.48 15.13
CA LEU A 5 40.26 -43.40 14.49
C LEU A 5 39.28 -42.47 13.67
N ASP A 6 39.51 -41.75 12.55
CA ASP A 6 40.65 -41.39 11.64
C ASP A 6 40.28 -40.13 10.76
N ARG A 7 41.25 -39.55 10.02
CA ARG A 7 41.14 -38.83 8.69
C ARG A 7 40.36 -37.47 8.53
N ILE A 8 40.73 -36.53 7.62
CA ILE A 8 41.98 -36.25 6.84
C ILE A 8 41.99 -34.82 6.18
N ARG A 9 43.18 -34.27 5.85
CA ARG A 9 43.51 -33.13 4.92
C ARG A 9 42.95 -31.72 5.22
N GLY A 10 43.58 -30.60 4.80
CA GLY A 10 44.96 -30.41 4.32
C GLY A 10 45.18 -29.45 3.12
N VAL A 11 45.99 -28.39 3.32
CA VAL A 11 46.82 -27.64 2.33
C VAL A 11 46.16 -26.64 1.35
N THR A 12 45.89 -25.41 1.84
CA THR A 12 46.65 -24.16 1.57
C THR A 12 47.22 -23.81 0.16
N ILE A 13 46.63 -22.77 -0.46
CA ILE A 13 47.21 -21.65 -1.29
C ILE A 13 48.00 -21.95 -2.59
N TRP A 14 47.70 -21.14 -3.64
CA TRP A 14 48.61 -20.82 -4.77
C TRP A 14 48.61 -19.32 -5.11
N LEU A 15 49.56 -18.87 -5.94
CA LEU A 15 49.96 -17.46 -6.11
C LEU A 15 49.06 -16.57 -7.01
N ARG A 16 49.22 -15.25 -6.85
CA ARG A 16 48.80 -14.21 -7.81
C ARG A 16 49.85 -14.02 -8.93
N GLY A 17 49.38 -13.68 -10.13
CA GLY A 17 50.18 -13.16 -11.24
C GLY A 17 49.47 -11.97 -11.91
N ILE A 18 50.22 -11.11 -12.62
CA ILE A 18 49.76 -9.83 -13.19
C ILE A 18 49.97 -9.83 -14.71
N VAL A 19 49.06 -9.22 -15.47
CA VAL A 19 49.30 -8.36 -16.65
C VAL A 19 48.00 -7.62 -16.97
N ALA A 20 48.11 -6.42 -17.55
CA ALA A 20 46.98 -5.59 -17.97
C ALA A 20 47.07 -5.27 -19.48
N PHE A 21 45.95 -4.88 -20.09
CA PHE A 21 45.93 -4.26 -21.42
C PHE A 21 44.87 -3.16 -21.50
N LEU A 22 45.07 -2.21 -22.42
CA LEU A 22 44.26 -1.00 -22.61
C LEU A 22 43.71 -0.93 -24.05
N LEU A 23 43.01 0.18 -24.33
CA LEU A 23 42.41 0.57 -25.62
C LEU A 23 41.07 -0.16 -25.93
N GLY A 24 40.04 0.48 -26.51
CA GLY A 24 39.88 1.91 -26.85
C GLY A 24 39.59 2.13 -28.33
N ALA A 25 38.31 2.15 -28.71
CA ALA A 25 37.87 2.54 -30.04
C ALA A 25 36.47 3.18 -29.99
N SER A 26 36.39 4.47 -30.35
CA SER A 26 35.15 5.13 -30.78
C SER A 26 35.11 5.14 -32.31
N TRP A 27 33.92 5.22 -32.92
CA TRP A 27 33.71 5.70 -34.30
C TRP A 27 32.22 6.07 -34.55
N PRO A 28 31.90 6.85 -35.61
CA PRO A 28 31.13 8.08 -35.37
C PRO A 28 29.74 8.16 -36.03
N CYS A 29 29.01 9.23 -35.70
CA CYS A 29 27.91 9.74 -36.51
C CYS A 29 28.41 10.35 -37.84
N ALA A 30 27.61 10.23 -38.90
CA ALA A 30 27.73 11.05 -40.11
C ALA A 30 26.32 11.33 -40.69
N PRO A 31 26.02 12.54 -41.22
CA PRO A 31 24.67 12.93 -41.64
C PRO A 31 24.47 13.02 -43.16
N LEU A 32 23.25 12.72 -43.62
CA LEU A 32 22.67 13.14 -44.91
C LEU A 32 21.13 13.16 -44.78
N LEU A 33 20.36 13.93 -45.56
CA LEU A 33 20.54 15.30 -46.04
C LEU A 33 19.16 15.78 -46.55
N TRP A 34 19.03 17.08 -46.75
CA TRP A 34 17.81 17.79 -47.15
C TRP A 34 17.11 17.22 -48.40
N GLY A 35 15.77 17.28 -48.43
CA GLY A 35 14.93 16.84 -49.54
C GLY A 35 13.62 17.62 -49.63
N ASP A 36 13.70 18.93 -49.86
CA ASP A 36 12.53 19.78 -50.07
C ASP A 36 11.80 19.40 -51.36
N HIS A 37 10.49 19.14 -51.28
CA HIS A 37 9.58 19.28 -52.42
C HIS A 37 8.28 19.96 -51.97
N LYS A 38 8.00 21.12 -52.56
CA LYS A 38 6.77 21.88 -52.37
C LYS A 38 5.77 21.51 -53.46
N GLU A 39 4.55 21.17 -53.07
CA GLU A 39 3.26 21.29 -53.78
C GLU A 39 2.22 20.59 -52.88
N GLY A 40 0.96 21.00 -52.78
CA GLY A 40 0.22 22.16 -53.28
C GLY A 40 -1.20 22.08 -52.69
N LEU A 41 -1.85 23.22 -52.40
CA LEU A 41 -3.15 23.24 -51.67
C LEU A 41 -4.37 23.19 -52.60
N PRO A 42 -5.23 22.16 -52.52
CA PRO A 42 -6.65 22.27 -52.84
C PRO A 42 -7.53 22.39 -51.57
N LYS A 43 -8.77 22.82 -51.75
CA LYS A 43 -9.71 23.16 -50.65
C LYS A 43 -10.48 21.94 -50.12
N ALA A 44 -11.03 22.10 -48.92
CA ALA A 44 -11.79 21.08 -48.21
C ALA A 44 -13.09 20.66 -48.93
N VAL A 45 -13.39 19.36 -48.84
CA VAL A 45 -14.73 18.76 -48.93
C VAL A 45 -14.88 17.88 -47.70
N GLY A 46 -15.98 17.99 -46.96
CA GLY A 46 -16.14 17.33 -45.66
C GLY A 46 -16.99 16.06 -45.72
N SER A 47 -16.62 15.04 -44.94
CA SER A 47 -17.50 13.90 -44.64
C SER A 47 -17.26 13.35 -43.23
N LYS A 48 -18.27 13.56 -42.37
CA LYS A 48 -18.67 12.84 -41.14
C LYS A 48 -17.61 12.16 -40.26
N ALA A 49 -17.71 12.49 -38.98
CA ALA A 49 -17.04 11.87 -37.83
C ALA A 49 -16.90 10.33 -37.88
N GLY A 50 -15.71 9.86 -37.52
CA GLY A 50 -15.50 8.54 -36.91
C GLY A 50 -15.24 8.71 -35.40
N GLU A 51 -15.72 7.79 -34.59
CA GLU A 51 -15.69 7.88 -33.12
C GLU A 51 -14.28 7.63 -32.56
N GLY A 52 -13.65 8.66 -32.01
CA GLY A 52 -12.38 8.54 -31.28
C GLY A 52 -12.63 8.09 -29.84
N GLY A 53 -12.16 6.90 -29.47
CA GLY A 53 -12.48 6.28 -28.17
C GLY A 53 -11.92 7.04 -26.97
N GLU A 54 -12.80 7.49 -26.07
CA GLU A 54 -12.40 8.16 -24.83
C GLU A 54 -11.77 7.19 -23.80
N THR A 55 -10.92 7.76 -22.95
CA THR A 55 -10.06 7.06 -22.00
C THR A 55 -10.84 6.36 -20.89
N LYS A 56 -11.00 5.03 -20.99
CA LYS A 56 -11.63 4.19 -19.94
C LYS A 56 -11.01 4.35 -18.54
N GLY A 57 -9.73 4.71 -18.44
CA GLY A 57 -9.07 4.98 -17.15
C GLY A 57 -9.67 6.19 -16.41
N ALA A 58 -9.81 7.34 -17.09
CA ALA A 58 -10.29 8.57 -16.46
C ALA A 58 -11.72 8.46 -15.89
N ALA A 59 -12.60 7.73 -16.58
CA ALA A 59 -13.96 7.46 -16.11
C ALA A 59 -14.00 6.61 -14.83
N MET A 60 -13.01 5.72 -14.62
CA MET A 60 -12.94 4.85 -13.45
C MET A 60 -12.20 5.49 -12.26
N GLU A 61 -11.36 6.50 -12.51
CA GLU A 61 -10.81 7.39 -11.47
C GLU A 61 -11.93 8.30 -10.94
N SER A 62 -12.61 9.01 -11.85
CA SER A 62 -13.68 9.98 -11.53
C SER A 62 -14.87 9.37 -10.76
N SER A 63 -15.21 8.11 -11.02
CA SER A 63 -16.33 7.44 -10.33
C SER A 63 -16.11 7.26 -8.83
N ARG A 64 -14.86 7.19 -8.35
CA ARG A 64 -14.53 7.00 -6.93
C ARG A 64 -14.61 8.28 -6.10
N GLU A 65 -14.51 9.45 -6.74
CA GLU A 65 -14.74 10.73 -6.05
C GLU A 65 -16.19 10.88 -5.61
N ASN A 66 -17.12 10.39 -6.43
CA ASN A 66 -18.53 10.76 -6.39
C ASN A 66 -19.45 9.67 -5.80
N SER A 67 -18.94 8.45 -5.58
CA SER A 67 -19.75 7.31 -5.09
C SER A 67 -19.82 7.17 -3.57
N GLN A 68 -18.80 7.65 -2.84
CA GLN A 68 -18.65 7.38 -1.41
C GLN A 68 -19.04 8.61 -0.57
N ASP A 69 -20.11 8.49 0.23
CA ASP A 69 -20.50 9.53 1.18
C ASP A 69 -19.54 9.56 2.38
N TRP A 70 -18.48 10.35 2.24
CA TRP A 70 -17.43 10.52 3.24
C TRP A 70 -17.95 11.05 4.59
N LYS A 71 -19.12 11.73 4.64
CA LYS A 71 -19.73 12.20 5.91
C LYS A 71 -20.30 11.05 6.75
N LYS A 72 -20.63 9.91 6.12
CA LYS A 72 -21.14 8.72 6.82
C LYS A 72 -20.05 7.77 7.33
N VAL A 73 -18.84 7.84 6.76
CA VAL A 73 -17.78 6.84 7.03
C VAL A 73 -16.56 7.39 7.78
N LEU A 74 -16.29 8.71 7.73
CA LEU A 74 -15.22 9.35 8.48
C LEU A 74 -15.75 9.89 9.82
N SER A 75 -14.87 10.05 10.82
CA SER A 75 -15.20 10.89 11.99
C SER A 75 -15.29 12.37 11.58
N SER A 76 -15.95 13.20 12.40
CA SER A 76 -16.10 14.63 12.12
C SER A 76 -14.77 15.34 11.89
N GLU A 77 -13.77 15.06 12.72
CA GLU A 77 -12.43 15.67 12.61
C GLU A 77 -11.65 15.17 11.39
N VAL A 78 -11.74 13.88 11.06
CA VAL A 78 -11.11 13.35 9.83
C VAL A 78 -11.82 13.91 8.59
N TYR A 79 -13.14 14.09 8.61
CA TYR A 79 -13.87 14.75 7.53
C TYR A 79 -13.48 16.25 7.40
N ARG A 80 -13.47 16.99 8.51
CA ARG A 80 -13.07 18.40 8.58
C ARG A 80 -11.69 18.61 7.95
N VAL A 81 -10.72 17.77 8.30
CA VAL A 81 -9.37 17.81 7.72
C VAL A 81 -9.39 17.39 6.24
N THR A 82 -9.84 16.18 5.93
CA THR A 82 -9.62 15.57 4.60
C THR A 82 -10.58 16.06 3.51
N ARG A 83 -11.71 16.68 3.87
CA ARG A 83 -12.76 17.10 2.92
C ARG A 83 -13.11 18.58 3.01
N GLU A 84 -12.99 19.20 4.18
CA GLU A 84 -13.23 20.63 4.38
C GLU A 84 -11.93 21.45 4.44
N LYS A 85 -10.78 20.82 4.14
CA LYS A 85 -9.43 21.39 4.14
C LYS A 85 -8.98 22.00 5.48
N GLY A 86 -9.57 21.53 6.57
CA GLY A 86 -9.16 21.90 7.91
C GLY A 86 -7.74 21.44 8.23
N THR A 87 -7.06 22.17 9.10
CA THR A 87 -5.77 21.75 9.67
C THR A 87 -5.96 21.29 11.13
N GLU A 88 -5.10 20.40 11.61
CA GLU A 88 -4.91 20.15 13.05
C GLU A 88 -4.17 21.31 13.73
N PRO A 89 -4.35 21.53 15.04
CA PRO A 89 -3.42 22.34 15.83
C PRO A 89 -1.97 21.82 15.73
N PRO A 90 -0.96 22.70 15.86
CA PRO A 90 0.43 22.25 15.95
C PRO A 90 0.65 21.42 17.22
N PHE A 91 1.51 20.42 17.11
CA PHE A 91 1.92 19.45 18.15
C PHE A 91 0.83 18.51 18.67
N SER A 92 -0.43 18.60 18.23
CA SER A 92 -1.51 17.71 18.72
C SER A 92 -1.65 16.39 17.97
N GLY A 93 -1.11 16.28 16.76
CA GLY A 93 -1.38 15.15 15.86
C GLY A 93 -0.61 13.86 16.20
N LYS A 94 -1.30 12.70 16.13
CA LYS A 94 -0.80 11.35 16.45
C LYS A 94 0.60 11.06 15.89
N TYR A 95 0.94 11.57 14.71
CA TYR A 95 2.18 11.25 14.01
C TYR A 95 3.27 12.33 14.10
N CYS A 96 3.04 13.46 14.78
CA CYS A 96 4.01 14.56 14.89
C CYS A 96 5.41 14.07 15.32
N HIS A 97 5.48 13.40 16.48
CA HIS A 97 6.72 12.83 17.02
C HIS A 97 6.84 11.31 16.80
N HIS A 98 6.09 10.75 15.84
CA HIS A 98 6.14 9.33 15.51
C HIS A 98 7.24 9.06 14.46
N TYR A 99 8.18 8.18 14.78
CA TYR A 99 9.32 7.82 13.92
C TYR A 99 9.54 6.29 13.79
N ALA A 100 8.50 5.48 13.97
CA ALA A 100 8.61 4.04 13.76
C ALA A 100 8.79 3.69 12.26
N PRO A 101 9.49 2.59 11.93
CA PRO A 101 9.68 2.17 10.54
C PRO A 101 8.40 1.62 9.92
N GLY A 102 8.09 2.06 8.71
CA GLY A 102 6.85 1.74 7.99
C GLY A 102 6.40 2.82 7.01
N TYR A 103 5.12 2.78 6.66
CA TYR A 103 4.50 3.60 5.61
C TYR A 103 3.30 4.35 6.17
N TYR A 104 3.06 5.54 5.64
CA TYR A 104 1.85 6.30 5.91
C TYR A 104 0.93 6.22 4.68
N VAL A 105 -0.30 5.76 4.92
CA VAL A 105 -1.34 5.59 3.91
C VAL A 105 -2.46 6.60 4.10
N CYS A 106 -3.19 6.93 3.04
CA CYS A 106 -4.35 7.82 3.13
C CYS A 106 -5.45 7.19 4.00
N VAL A 107 -5.89 7.91 5.04
CA VAL A 107 -6.96 7.45 5.96
C VAL A 107 -8.26 7.11 5.23
N CYS A 108 -8.58 7.79 4.12
CA CYS A 108 -9.83 7.61 3.39
C CYS A 108 -9.83 6.37 2.49
N CYS A 109 -8.73 6.07 1.79
CA CYS A 109 -8.71 5.09 0.70
C CYS A 109 -7.55 4.08 0.73
N GLY A 110 -6.75 4.08 1.81
CA GLY A 110 -5.61 3.18 2.00
C GLY A 110 -4.44 3.38 1.03
N ALA A 111 -4.50 4.34 0.09
CA ALA A 111 -3.42 4.58 -0.87
C ALA A 111 -2.10 4.90 -0.14
N PRO A 112 -0.99 4.21 -0.42
CA PRO A 112 0.33 4.56 0.13
C PRO A 112 0.77 5.96 -0.32
N LEU A 113 1.15 6.83 0.64
CA LEU A 113 1.46 8.25 0.40
C LEU A 113 2.91 8.63 0.70
N LEU A 114 3.44 8.19 1.84
CA LEU A 114 4.72 8.64 2.40
C LEU A 114 5.43 7.47 3.10
N PHE A 115 6.76 7.54 3.18
CA PHE A 115 7.59 6.50 3.81
C PHE A 115 8.33 7.05 5.05
N SER A 116 8.45 6.25 6.11
CA SER A 116 9.07 6.65 7.38
C SER A 116 10.49 7.22 7.24
N GLU A 117 11.33 6.68 6.36
CA GLU A 117 12.70 7.18 6.11
C GLU A 117 12.74 8.56 5.41
N THR A 118 11.61 9.04 4.90
CA THR A 118 11.48 10.41 4.37
C THR A 118 11.00 11.41 5.43
N LYS A 119 10.61 10.96 6.64
CA LYS A 119 10.16 11.82 7.73
C LYS A 119 11.34 12.49 8.43
N PHE A 120 11.19 13.75 8.79
CA PHE A 120 12.13 14.48 9.63
C PHE A 120 11.39 15.33 10.68
N ASP A 121 12.14 16.01 11.55
CA ASP A 121 11.59 17.02 12.44
C ASP A 121 11.78 18.42 11.83
N SER A 122 10.67 19.11 11.58
CA SER A 122 10.63 20.46 11.03
C SER A 122 10.55 21.55 12.09
N GLY A 123 10.35 21.18 13.37
CA GLY A 123 9.96 22.11 14.42
C GLY A 123 8.57 22.75 14.26
N THR A 124 7.81 22.45 13.19
CA THR A 124 6.53 23.12 12.91
C THR A 124 5.34 22.56 13.69
N GLY A 125 5.46 21.38 14.29
CA GLY A 125 4.37 20.72 15.03
C GLY A 125 3.43 19.86 14.18
N TRP A 126 3.78 19.57 12.92
CA TRP A 126 3.08 18.59 12.09
C TRP A 126 4.07 17.59 11.49
N PRO A 127 3.71 16.31 11.30
CA PRO A 127 4.58 15.33 10.67
C PRO A 127 5.02 15.83 9.29
N SER A 128 6.34 16.01 9.14
CA SER A 128 6.96 16.58 7.95
C SER A 128 7.86 15.56 7.27
N PHE A 129 7.78 15.51 5.94
CA PHE A 129 8.50 14.56 5.10
C PHE A 129 9.21 15.29 3.96
N TYR A 130 10.39 14.85 3.53
CA TYR A 130 11.10 15.50 2.43
C TYR A 130 10.66 15.00 1.04
N ALA A 131 10.00 13.84 0.96
CA ALA A 131 9.51 13.28 -0.30
C ALA A 131 8.17 12.55 -0.12
N ALA A 132 7.35 12.60 -1.16
CA ALA A 132 6.26 11.65 -1.36
C ALA A 132 6.83 10.25 -1.66
N LEU A 133 6.03 9.20 -1.44
CA LEU A 133 6.43 7.81 -1.70
C LEU A 133 6.81 7.56 -3.17
N ARG A 134 6.04 8.14 -4.09
CA ARG A 134 6.30 8.23 -5.53
C ARG A 134 5.59 9.48 -6.10
N PRO A 135 6.01 10.03 -7.25
CA PRO A 135 5.46 11.29 -7.77
C PRO A 135 3.93 11.27 -7.96
N GLU A 136 3.36 10.11 -8.26
CA GLU A 136 1.95 9.91 -8.58
C GLU A 136 1.09 9.68 -7.32
N ALA A 137 1.68 9.57 -6.13
CA ALA A 137 0.94 9.32 -4.88
C ALA A 137 0.26 10.59 -4.32
N ILE A 138 0.89 11.76 -4.54
CA ILE A 138 0.45 13.05 -4.02
C ILE A 138 0.31 14.05 -5.17
N ARG A 139 -0.92 14.49 -5.43
CA ARG A 139 -1.25 15.58 -6.35
C ARG A 139 -1.03 16.92 -5.63
N THR A 140 -0.53 17.93 -6.34
CA THR A 140 -0.48 19.30 -5.82
C THR A 140 -1.44 20.24 -6.55
N GLN A 141 -1.84 21.33 -5.90
CA GLN A 141 -2.57 22.44 -6.52
C GLN A 141 -2.35 23.76 -5.78
N PRO A 142 -2.53 24.92 -6.43
CA PRO A 142 -2.47 26.21 -5.75
C PRO A 142 -3.58 26.38 -4.70
N ASP A 143 -3.24 26.97 -3.57
CA ASP A 143 -4.16 27.37 -2.52
C ASP A 143 -3.97 28.85 -2.21
N TYR A 144 -5.06 29.62 -2.35
CA TYR A 144 -5.11 31.07 -2.15
C TYR A 144 -5.86 31.47 -0.86
N SER A 145 -6.17 30.50 0.01
CA SER A 145 -6.89 30.76 1.27
C SER A 145 -6.10 31.63 2.23
N HIS A 146 -6.83 32.36 3.08
CA HIS A 146 -6.28 33.27 4.10
C HIS A 146 -5.35 34.38 3.56
N GLY A 147 -5.41 34.70 2.25
CA GLY A 147 -4.55 35.71 1.63
C GLY A 147 -3.10 35.27 1.41
N MET A 148 -2.79 33.99 1.60
CA MET A 148 -1.49 33.40 1.32
C MET A 148 -1.48 32.73 -0.06
N VAL A 149 -0.31 32.63 -0.69
CA VAL A 149 -0.09 31.71 -1.82
C VAL A 149 0.61 30.48 -1.27
N ARG A 150 -0.07 29.33 -1.26
CA ARG A 150 0.45 28.04 -0.79
C ARG A 150 0.28 26.98 -1.87
N GLU A 151 0.99 25.87 -1.72
CA GLU A 151 0.75 24.66 -2.53
C GLU A 151 0.12 23.58 -1.66
N GLU A 152 -1.15 23.27 -1.90
CA GLU A 152 -1.90 22.21 -1.23
C GLU A 152 -1.47 20.83 -1.76
N ILE A 153 -1.33 19.86 -0.87
CA ILE A 153 -1.11 18.45 -1.20
C ILE A 153 -2.38 17.62 -0.96
N LEU A 154 -2.73 16.81 -1.97
CA LEU A 154 -3.90 15.93 -2.00
C LEU A 154 -3.47 14.48 -2.22
N CYS A 155 -4.20 13.53 -1.65
CA CYS A 155 -4.09 12.12 -2.07
C CYS A 155 -4.55 12.00 -3.54
N ALA A 156 -3.67 11.52 -4.43
CA ALA A 156 -4.00 11.45 -5.86
C ALA A 156 -5.21 10.55 -6.17
N ARG A 157 -5.40 9.44 -5.43
CA ARG A 157 -6.47 8.45 -5.66
C ARG A 157 -7.88 8.91 -5.26
N CYS A 158 -8.00 9.83 -4.29
CA CYS A 158 -9.32 10.18 -3.74
C CYS A 158 -9.51 11.66 -3.37
N HIS A 159 -8.54 12.50 -3.73
CA HIS A 159 -8.50 13.95 -3.48
C HIS A 159 -8.78 14.36 -2.02
N ALA A 160 -8.42 13.50 -1.06
CA ALA A 160 -8.39 13.87 0.36
C ALA A 160 -7.29 14.92 0.58
N HIS A 161 -7.63 16.02 1.26
CA HIS A 161 -6.66 17.02 1.72
C HIS A 161 -5.68 16.39 2.70
N LEU A 162 -4.39 16.58 2.44
CA LEU A 162 -3.30 16.07 3.29
C LEU A 162 -2.65 17.20 4.10
N GLY A 163 -2.47 18.39 3.50
CA GLY A 163 -1.75 19.51 4.08
C GLY A 163 -1.16 20.41 2.98
N HIS A 164 0.07 20.88 3.16
CA HIS A 164 0.77 21.76 2.22
C HIS A 164 2.22 21.36 1.96
N ARG A 165 2.75 21.71 0.78
CA ARG A 165 4.16 21.57 0.41
C ARG A 165 4.88 22.92 0.43
N PHE A 166 6.12 22.92 0.89
CA PHE A 166 6.97 24.10 1.03
C PHE A 166 8.38 23.84 0.44
N PRO A 167 9.09 24.87 -0.05
CA PRO A 167 10.44 24.76 -0.61
C PRO A 167 11.55 24.97 0.44
N ASP A 168 11.29 24.62 1.70
CA ASP A 168 12.17 24.81 2.86
C ASP A 168 12.60 23.48 3.50
N GLY A 169 12.56 22.39 2.73
CA GLY A 169 12.93 21.05 3.19
C GLY A 169 14.42 20.75 3.11
N PRO A 170 14.89 19.66 3.74
CA PRO A 170 16.26 19.21 3.64
C PRO A 170 16.58 18.62 2.26
N PRO A 171 17.87 18.42 1.93
CA PRO A 171 18.29 17.53 0.85
C PRO A 171 17.71 16.11 1.04
N PRO A 172 17.50 15.33 -0.03
CA PRO A 172 17.92 15.60 -1.41
C PRO A 172 16.92 16.46 -2.22
N THR A 173 15.70 16.67 -1.74
CA THR A 173 14.63 17.31 -2.54
C THR A 173 14.54 18.82 -2.37
N GLY A 174 14.92 19.36 -1.20
CA GLY A 174 14.62 20.76 -0.83
C GLY A 174 13.13 21.01 -0.52
N LEU A 175 12.30 19.97 -0.50
CA LEU A 175 10.86 20.07 -0.33
C LEU A 175 10.46 19.58 1.06
N ARG A 176 9.47 20.24 1.68
CA ARG A 176 8.83 19.81 2.92
C ARG A 176 7.34 19.60 2.69
N TYR A 177 6.92 18.34 2.72
CA TYR A 177 5.52 17.93 2.77
C TYR A 177 5.07 18.00 4.24
N CYS A 178 4.28 19.00 4.59
CA CYS A 178 3.78 19.24 5.94
C CYS A 178 2.34 18.70 6.03
N VAL A 179 2.13 17.63 6.81
CA VAL A 179 0.94 16.78 6.66
C VAL A 179 0.12 16.75 7.96
N ASN A 180 -1.20 16.69 7.83
CA ASN A 180 -2.10 16.41 8.96
C ASN A 180 -1.99 14.92 9.34
N SER A 181 -1.83 14.63 10.63
CA SER A 181 -1.88 13.26 11.16
C SER A 181 -3.25 12.62 10.93
N LEU A 182 -4.34 13.39 11.05
CA LEU A 182 -5.71 12.93 10.80
C LEU A 182 -5.99 12.54 9.34
N ALA A 183 -5.13 12.93 8.39
CA ALA A 183 -5.24 12.49 6.99
C ALA A 183 -4.55 11.13 6.73
N LEU A 184 -3.85 10.58 7.73
CA LEU A 184 -2.98 9.42 7.59
C LEU A 184 -3.39 8.26 8.50
N ARG A 185 -3.07 7.03 8.07
CA ARG A 185 -2.94 5.84 8.91
C ARG A 185 -1.51 5.29 8.74
N PHE A 186 -1.00 4.58 9.75
CA PHE A 186 0.33 3.97 9.68
C PHE A 186 0.26 2.46 9.44
N CYS A 187 1.20 1.94 8.66
CA CYS A 187 1.42 0.50 8.45
C CYS A 187 2.86 0.16 8.83
N HIS A 188 3.06 -0.70 9.82
CA HIS A 188 4.38 -1.01 10.36
C HIS A 188 5.19 -1.86 9.38
N ALA A 189 6.46 -1.48 9.16
CA ALA A 189 7.38 -2.27 8.34
C ALA A 189 7.50 -3.72 8.83
N THR A 190 7.71 -4.65 7.90
CA THR A 190 8.21 -6.00 8.19
C THR A 190 9.69 -5.96 8.59
N SER A 191 10.25 -7.07 9.05
CA SER A 191 11.68 -7.13 9.37
C SER A 191 12.54 -6.92 8.10
N PRO A 192 13.74 -6.29 8.19
CA PRO A 192 14.62 -6.06 7.04
C PRO A 192 15.03 -7.33 6.27
N SER A 193 14.92 -8.51 6.91
CA SER A 193 15.12 -9.81 6.26
C SER A 193 13.96 -10.23 5.36
N VAL A 194 12.73 -9.79 5.64
CA VAL A 194 11.51 -10.08 4.86
C VAL A 194 11.31 -9.05 3.76
N SER A 195 11.56 -7.77 4.05
CA SER A 195 11.56 -6.68 3.06
C SER A 195 12.85 -6.61 2.23
N LYS A 196 13.71 -7.64 2.26
CA LYS A 196 14.96 -7.68 1.47
C LYS A 196 14.65 -7.63 -0.03
N GLY A 197 15.03 -6.53 -0.68
CA GLY A 197 14.82 -6.30 -2.12
C GLY A 197 13.51 -5.57 -2.46
N VAL A 198 12.65 -5.30 -1.47
CA VAL A 198 11.49 -4.41 -1.62
C VAL A 198 11.95 -3.01 -1.97
N ARG A 199 11.32 -2.40 -2.98
CA ARG A 199 11.40 -0.97 -3.26
C ARG A 199 10.24 -0.22 -2.58
N PRO A 200 10.52 0.69 -1.62
CA PRO A 200 9.47 1.44 -0.95
C PRO A 200 8.56 2.23 -1.91
N ASP A 201 9.12 2.83 -2.96
CA ASP A 201 8.37 3.63 -3.94
C ASP A 201 7.35 2.81 -4.76
N ARG A 202 7.56 1.49 -4.86
CA ARG A 202 6.76 0.59 -5.70
C ARG A 202 5.60 -0.10 -4.99
N VAL A 203 5.43 0.09 -3.68
CA VAL A 203 4.47 -0.74 -2.94
C VAL A 203 3.04 -0.56 -3.45
N GLU A 204 2.34 -1.69 -3.53
CA GLU A 204 0.91 -1.84 -3.77
C GLU A 204 0.21 -2.29 -2.48
N ARG A 205 -1.13 -2.29 -2.50
CA ARG A 205 -1.98 -2.57 -1.34
C ARG A 205 -2.89 -3.76 -1.63
N ALA A 206 -2.93 -4.72 -0.70
CA ALA A 206 -3.91 -5.80 -0.67
C ALA A 206 -4.59 -5.84 0.71
N VAL A 207 -5.84 -6.31 0.78
CA VAL A 207 -6.59 -6.40 2.04
C VAL A 207 -7.31 -7.75 2.12
N PHE A 208 -7.06 -8.48 3.20
CA PHE A 208 -7.54 -9.85 3.41
C PHE A 208 -8.15 -10.03 4.81
N ALA A 209 -9.29 -10.73 4.89
CA ALA A 209 -9.89 -11.21 6.13
C ALA A 209 -9.92 -12.75 6.12
N ALA A 210 -9.41 -13.37 7.19
CA ALA A 210 -9.13 -14.81 7.21
C ALA A 210 -9.15 -15.38 8.64
N GLY A 211 -10.10 -14.94 9.47
CA GLY A 211 -10.15 -15.26 10.91
C GLY A 211 -9.45 -14.20 11.76
N CYS A 212 -9.03 -14.58 12.97
CA CYS A 212 -8.37 -13.66 13.89
C CYS A 212 -7.15 -12.98 13.25
N PHE A 213 -7.18 -11.65 13.13
CA PHE A 213 -6.20 -10.89 12.36
C PHE A 213 -4.75 -11.00 12.88
N TRP A 214 -4.52 -11.44 14.13
CA TRP A 214 -3.18 -11.64 14.68
C TRP A 214 -2.43 -12.79 13.99
N GLY A 215 -3.11 -13.89 13.70
CA GLY A 215 -2.54 -15.03 12.96
C GLY A 215 -2.27 -14.66 11.51
N VAL A 216 -3.25 -14.00 10.88
CA VAL A 216 -3.21 -13.54 9.50
C VAL A 216 -2.05 -12.54 9.28
N GLU A 217 -1.89 -11.56 10.17
CA GLU A 217 -0.80 -10.59 10.10
C GLU A 217 0.56 -11.27 10.28
N ALA A 218 0.68 -12.15 11.28
CA ALA A 218 1.94 -12.86 11.54
C ALA A 218 2.39 -13.78 10.39
N ALA A 219 1.48 -14.19 9.50
CA ALA A 219 1.82 -14.90 8.27
C ALA A 219 2.29 -13.96 7.15
N PHE A 220 1.55 -12.88 6.88
CA PHE A 220 1.95 -11.90 5.86
C PHE A 220 3.27 -11.19 6.23
N ARG A 221 3.50 -10.87 7.52
CA ARG A 221 4.77 -10.28 8.01
C ARG A 221 6.00 -11.19 7.88
N LYS A 222 5.80 -12.48 7.60
CA LYS A 222 6.87 -13.46 7.31
C LYS A 222 7.05 -13.72 5.80
N THR A 223 6.21 -13.15 4.94
CA THR A 223 6.22 -13.40 3.50
C THR A 223 7.19 -12.47 2.79
N PRO A 224 8.28 -12.96 2.16
CA PRO A 224 9.25 -12.11 1.46
C PRO A 224 8.58 -11.23 0.41
N GLY A 225 9.00 -9.96 0.32
CA GLY A 225 8.38 -8.96 -0.56
C GLY A 225 7.21 -8.19 0.07
N VAL A 226 6.66 -8.64 1.21
CA VAL A 226 5.76 -7.81 2.03
C VAL A 226 6.59 -6.75 2.75
N ALA A 227 6.24 -5.49 2.50
CA ALA A 227 6.92 -4.30 2.99
C ALA A 227 6.42 -3.87 4.37
N ALA A 228 5.11 -3.93 4.59
CA ALA A 228 4.46 -3.52 5.83
C ALA A 228 3.06 -4.12 6.00
N THR A 229 2.53 -4.06 7.23
CA THR A 229 1.17 -4.48 7.57
C THR A 229 0.46 -3.51 8.50
N CYS A 230 -0.87 -3.56 8.50
CA CYS A 230 -1.75 -2.95 9.51
C CYS A 230 -2.95 -3.87 9.69
N VAL A 231 -3.34 -4.16 10.94
CA VAL A 231 -4.60 -4.86 11.24
C VAL A 231 -5.73 -3.86 11.49
N GLY A 232 -6.97 -4.27 11.24
CA GLY A 232 -8.10 -3.34 11.23
C GLY A 232 -9.44 -3.98 10.89
N TYR A 233 -10.41 -3.11 10.65
CA TYR A 233 -11.81 -3.48 10.45
C TYR A 233 -12.33 -2.90 9.12
N THR A 234 -12.94 -3.73 8.27
CA THR A 234 -13.48 -3.32 6.96
C THR A 234 -14.69 -4.15 6.54
N GLY A 235 -15.34 -3.85 5.40
CA GLY A 235 -16.48 -4.62 4.89
C GLY A 235 -17.75 -4.60 5.76
N GLY A 236 -17.92 -3.56 6.57
CA GLY A 236 -19.06 -3.36 7.49
C GLY A 236 -19.57 -1.92 7.45
N ASN A 237 -20.63 -1.64 8.22
CA ASN A 237 -21.46 -0.44 8.06
C ASN A 237 -21.34 0.59 9.19
N VAL A 238 -20.54 0.33 10.23
CA VAL A 238 -20.43 1.18 11.42
C VAL A 238 -19.14 2.00 11.35
N PRO A 239 -19.19 3.34 11.27
CA PRO A 239 -18.00 4.17 11.15
C PRO A 239 -17.17 4.19 12.43
N ASN A 240 -15.84 4.12 12.30
CA ASN A 240 -14.87 4.15 13.39
C ASN A 240 -15.16 3.10 14.52
N PRO A 241 -15.30 1.80 14.17
CA PRO A 241 -15.60 0.76 15.14
C PRO A 241 -14.38 0.48 16.04
N THR A 242 -14.64 0.05 17.28
CA THR A 242 -13.62 -0.48 18.21
C THR A 242 -13.67 -2.01 18.22
N TYR A 243 -12.60 -2.68 18.67
CA TYR A 243 -12.57 -4.13 18.84
C TYR A 243 -13.80 -4.67 19.57
N ARG A 244 -14.13 -4.06 20.72
CA ARG A 244 -15.29 -4.42 21.55
C ARG A 244 -16.62 -4.33 20.77
N LEU A 245 -16.75 -3.38 19.86
CA LEU A 245 -17.95 -3.21 19.04
C LEU A 245 -17.97 -4.16 17.84
N VAL A 246 -16.83 -4.54 17.28
CA VAL A 246 -16.75 -5.57 16.23
C VAL A 246 -17.11 -6.95 16.81
N CYS A 247 -16.64 -7.27 18.01
CA CYS A 247 -16.94 -8.54 18.70
C CYS A 247 -18.42 -8.77 19.07
N THR A 248 -19.31 -7.78 18.91
CA THR A 248 -20.77 -8.01 19.03
C THR A 248 -21.36 -8.67 17.78
N GLY A 249 -20.62 -8.71 16.66
CA GLY A 249 -21.10 -9.12 15.34
C GLY A 249 -22.05 -8.11 14.65
N THR A 250 -22.53 -7.07 15.35
CA THR A 250 -23.59 -6.17 14.85
C THR A 250 -23.10 -5.12 13.83
N THR A 251 -21.79 -4.94 13.69
CA THR A 251 -21.22 -3.93 12.78
C THR A 251 -21.13 -4.37 11.31
N GLY A 252 -21.16 -5.69 11.07
CA GLY A 252 -20.86 -6.29 9.77
C GLY A 252 -19.37 -6.29 9.39
N HIS A 253 -18.48 -5.67 10.17
CA HIS A 253 -17.05 -5.64 9.84
C HIS A 253 -16.42 -7.02 9.93
N ALA A 254 -15.47 -7.29 9.02
CA ALA A 254 -14.49 -8.35 9.17
C ALA A 254 -13.23 -7.80 9.86
N GLU A 255 -12.59 -8.62 10.70
CA GLU A 255 -11.18 -8.46 11.04
C GLU A 255 -10.33 -8.68 9.78
N ALA A 256 -9.50 -7.70 9.44
CA ALA A 256 -8.75 -7.71 8.21
C ALA A 256 -7.31 -7.23 8.42
N VAL A 257 -6.43 -7.67 7.54
CA VAL A 257 -5.04 -7.23 7.44
C VAL A 257 -4.87 -6.50 6.12
N GLU A 258 -4.45 -5.24 6.20
CA GLU A 258 -3.89 -4.52 5.06
C GLU A 258 -2.41 -4.87 4.94
N VAL A 259 -2.02 -5.27 3.72
CA VAL A 259 -0.69 -5.72 3.36
C VAL A 259 -0.15 -4.78 2.29
N LEU A 260 0.99 -4.15 2.57
CA LEU A 260 1.76 -3.42 1.56
C LEU A 260 2.88 -4.31 1.04
N TYR A 261 2.99 -4.46 -0.27
CA TYR A 261 3.93 -5.39 -0.92
C TYR A 261 4.55 -4.79 -2.18
N ASP A 262 5.77 -5.22 -2.55
CA ASP A 262 6.36 -4.88 -3.85
C ASP A 262 5.99 -5.95 -4.90
N PRO A 263 5.20 -5.60 -5.94
CA PRO A 263 4.84 -6.55 -7.01
C PRO A 263 6.05 -7.07 -7.79
N GLY A 264 7.19 -6.38 -7.75
CA GLY A 264 8.47 -6.83 -8.31
C GLY A 264 9.18 -7.91 -7.49
N VAL A 265 8.71 -8.21 -6.27
CA VAL A 265 9.27 -9.24 -5.37
C VAL A 265 8.26 -10.33 -5.05
N VAL A 266 6.98 -9.98 -4.85
CA VAL A 266 5.88 -10.91 -4.56
C VAL A 266 4.61 -10.49 -5.29
N SER A 267 4.03 -11.37 -6.10
CA SER A 267 2.78 -11.05 -6.81
C SER A 267 1.55 -11.18 -5.92
N TYR A 268 0.46 -10.51 -6.30
CA TYR A 268 -0.83 -10.65 -5.62
C TYR A 268 -1.31 -12.12 -5.59
N GLY A 269 -1.15 -12.88 -6.69
CA GLY A 269 -1.31 -14.34 -6.72
C GLY A 269 -0.41 -15.16 -5.79
N MET A 270 0.73 -14.64 -5.34
CA MET A 270 1.51 -15.25 -4.26
C MET A 270 0.94 -14.92 -2.88
N LEU A 271 0.41 -13.71 -2.67
CA LEU A 271 -0.33 -13.37 -1.44
C LEU A 271 -1.62 -14.21 -1.31
N LEU A 272 -2.33 -14.46 -2.41
CA LEU A 272 -3.47 -15.38 -2.44
C LEU A 272 -3.09 -16.84 -2.09
N LYS A 273 -1.86 -17.27 -2.41
CA LYS A 273 -1.32 -18.58 -1.99
C LYS A 273 -0.87 -18.61 -0.53
N VAL A 274 -0.61 -17.45 0.10
CA VAL A 274 -0.43 -17.35 1.55
C VAL A 274 -1.80 -17.40 2.23
N PHE A 275 -2.75 -16.59 1.74
CA PHE A 275 -4.15 -16.57 2.18
C PHE A 275 -4.80 -17.97 2.19
N GLU A 276 -4.71 -18.74 1.10
CA GLU A 276 -5.25 -20.11 1.03
C GLU A 276 -4.62 -21.09 2.05
N LYS A 277 -3.41 -20.82 2.55
CA LYS A 277 -2.68 -21.72 3.47
C LYS A 277 -2.92 -21.44 4.95
N ILE A 278 -3.50 -20.29 5.31
CA ILE A 278 -3.56 -19.81 6.70
C ILE A 278 -4.96 -19.86 7.32
N HIS A 279 -5.98 -20.29 6.56
CA HIS A 279 -7.36 -20.38 7.00
C HIS A 279 -8.14 -21.42 6.18
N ASP A 280 -9.33 -21.79 6.61
CA ASP A 280 -10.28 -22.61 5.84
C ASP A 280 -11.22 -21.71 5.01
N PRO A 281 -11.07 -21.64 3.68
CA PRO A 281 -11.92 -20.79 2.83
C PRO A 281 -13.36 -21.33 2.66
N THR A 282 -13.70 -22.48 3.26
CA THR A 282 -15.04 -23.09 3.22
C THR A 282 -15.86 -22.90 4.51
N SER A 283 -15.25 -22.48 5.62
CA SER A 283 -15.97 -22.26 6.88
C SER A 283 -16.69 -20.90 6.93
N TYR A 284 -18.03 -20.95 6.97
CA TYR A 284 -18.90 -19.77 7.02
C TYR A 284 -18.92 -19.11 8.40
N HIS A 285 -18.60 -17.81 8.45
CA HIS A 285 -18.63 -16.96 9.66
C HIS A 285 -17.89 -17.58 10.86
N ARG A 286 -16.76 -18.24 10.58
CA ARG A 286 -15.92 -18.95 11.56
C ARG A 286 -14.53 -19.16 10.97
N GLN A 287 -13.49 -19.19 11.82
CA GLN A 287 -12.21 -19.85 11.53
C GLN A 287 -11.72 -20.60 12.77
N GLY A 288 -11.44 -21.90 12.66
CA GLY A 288 -10.94 -22.71 13.77
C GLY A 288 -11.83 -22.63 15.04
N PRO A 289 -11.35 -22.11 16.18
CA PRO A 289 -12.15 -21.89 17.38
C PRO A 289 -13.02 -20.61 17.32
N ASP A 290 -12.69 -19.66 16.45
CA ASP A 290 -13.24 -18.30 16.44
C ASP A 290 -14.54 -18.24 15.64
N TRP A 291 -15.64 -17.84 16.29
CA TRP A 291 -17.00 -17.78 15.71
C TRP A 291 -17.51 -16.34 15.59
N GLY A 292 -18.08 -16.00 14.43
CA GLY A 292 -18.71 -14.72 14.15
C GLY A 292 -18.48 -14.22 12.73
N SER A 293 -19.36 -13.32 12.26
CA SER A 293 -19.26 -12.66 10.94
C SER A 293 -18.00 -11.80 10.79
N GLN A 294 -17.37 -11.42 11.90
CA GLN A 294 -16.08 -10.73 11.92
C GLN A 294 -14.89 -11.62 11.54
N TYR A 295 -15.00 -12.94 11.71
CA TYR A 295 -13.93 -13.90 11.37
C TYR A 295 -14.13 -14.53 9.98
N ARG A 296 -15.02 -13.98 9.14
CA ARG A 296 -15.31 -14.55 7.81
C ARG A 296 -14.12 -14.42 6.85
N SER A 297 -14.03 -15.38 5.93
CA SER A 297 -13.09 -15.31 4.81
C SER A 297 -13.56 -14.26 3.79
N ALA A 298 -12.74 -13.25 3.51
CA ALA A 298 -13.03 -12.23 2.49
C ALA A 298 -11.75 -11.62 1.88
N ILE A 299 -11.84 -11.24 0.61
CA ILE A 299 -10.80 -10.55 -0.16
C ILE A 299 -11.36 -9.20 -0.58
N PHE A 300 -10.66 -8.11 -0.26
CA PHE A 300 -11.08 -6.74 -0.54
C PHE A 300 -10.16 -6.11 -1.60
N TYR A 301 -10.64 -5.97 -2.84
CA TYR A 301 -9.83 -5.56 -3.98
C TYR A 301 -9.82 -4.04 -4.22
N ASP A 302 -8.64 -3.48 -4.52
CA ASP A 302 -8.46 -2.07 -4.91
C ASP A 302 -8.71 -1.84 -6.41
N THR A 303 -8.44 -2.85 -7.25
CA THR A 303 -8.40 -2.74 -8.73
C THR A 303 -9.12 -3.90 -9.45
N PRO A 304 -9.48 -3.76 -10.74
CA PRO A 304 -10.03 -4.86 -11.53
C PRO A 304 -9.11 -6.08 -11.62
N GLU A 305 -7.81 -5.88 -11.71
CA GLU A 305 -6.81 -6.94 -11.87
C GLU A 305 -6.73 -7.81 -10.61
N GLN A 306 -6.74 -7.17 -9.43
CA GLN A 306 -6.85 -7.88 -8.14
C GLN A 306 -8.16 -8.67 -8.03
N ARG A 307 -9.28 -8.13 -8.53
CA ARG A 307 -10.56 -8.84 -8.59
C ARG A 307 -10.45 -10.07 -9.50
N GLU A 308 -9.95 -9.91 -10.72
CA GLU A 308 -9.80 -11.00 -11.69
C GLU A 308 -8.82 -12.09 -11.23
N GLU A 309 -7.77 -11.74 -10.48
CA GLU A 309 -6.86 -12.73 -9.91
C GLU A 309 -7.49 -13.44 -8.70
N ALA A 310 -8.27 -12.74 -7.86
CA ALA A 310 -9.03 -13.33 -6.76
C ALA A 310 -10.17 -14.26 -7.23
N GLU A 311 -10.95 -13.88 -8.24
CA GLU A 311 -12.02 -14.73 -8.81
C GLU A 311 -11.44 -15.99 -9.47
N ARG A 312 -10.30 -15.84 -10.17
CA ARG A 312 -9.52 -16.93 -10.78
C ARG A 312 -8.92 -17.85 -9.72
N TRP A 313 -8.37 -17.30 -8.64
CA TRP A 313 -7.92 -18.07 -7.48
C TRP A 313 -9.07 -18.88 -6.89
N LYS A 314 -10.22 -18.26 -6.59
CA LYS A 314 -11.39 -18.94 -6.00
C LYS A 314 -11.88 -20.08 -6.90
N LYS A 315 -11.94 -19.87 -8.22
CA LYS A 315 -12.31 -20.91 -9.20
C LYS A 315 -11.31 -22.06 -9.27
N GLU A 316 -10.01 -21.80 -9.10
CA GLU A 316 -8.97 -22.83 -9.10
C GLU A 316 -8.88 -23.57 -7.77
N ALA A 317 -9.02 -22.86 -6.65
CA ALA A 317 -9.08 -23.41 -5.30
C ALA A 317 -10.29 -24.32 -5.13
N GLN A 318 -11.47 -23.96 -5.66
CA GLN A 318 -12.67 -24.78 -5.54
C GLN A 318 -12.51 -26.22 -6.07
N LYS A 319 -11.58 -26.48 -6.99
CA LYS A 319 -11.29 -27.84 -7.47
C LYS A 319 -10.60 -28.73 -6.41
N ARG A 320 -10.00 -28.13 -5.39
CA ARG A 320 -9.30 -28.80 -4.28
C ARG A 320 -10.18 -29.04 -3.05
N TYR A 321 -11.28 -28.29 -2.91
CA TYR A 321 -12.20 -28.39 -1.78
C TYR A 321 -13.52 -29.06 -2.20
N SER A 322 -13.95 -30.07 -1.43
CA SER A 322 -15.25 -30.73 -1.60
C SER A 322 -16.42 -29.87 -1.12
N ALA A 323 -16.19 -29.01 -0.12
CA ALA A 323 -17.13 -27.98 0.31
C ALA A 323 -16.99 -26.70 -0.54
N SER A 324 -18.07 -25.94 -0.65
CA SER A 324 -18.10 -24.67 -1.38
C SER A 324 -17.24 -23.62 -0.67
N ILE A 325 -16.37 -22.93 -1.43
CA ILE A 325 -15.58 -21.80 -0.91
C ILE A 325 -16.51 -20.61 -0.66
N VAL A 326 -16.65 -20.23 0.61
CA VAL A 326 -17.51 -19.13 1.05
C VAL A 326 -16.82 -17.77 0.98
N THR A 327 -15.50 -17.72 0.77
CA THR A 327 -14.70 -16.48 0.65
C THR A 327 -15.41 -15.41 -0.17
N GLU A 328 -15.71 -14.28 0.45
CA GLU A 328 -16.27 -13.10 -0.23
C GLU A 328 -15.20 -12.43 -1.10
N ILE A 329 -15.56 -11.87 -2.25
CA ILE A 329 -14.67 -11.05 -3.08
C ILE A 329 -15.39 -9.72 -3.32
N LEU A 330 -14.94 -8.68 -2.64
CA LEU A 330 -15.65 -7.40 -2.49
C LEU A 330 -14.75 -6.23 -2.88
N PRO A 331 -15.30 -5.11 -3.39
CA PRO A 331 -14.53 -3.89 -3.57
C PRO A 331 -14.04 -3.37 -2.20
N ALA A 332 -12.81 -2.87 -2.15
CA ALA A 332 -12.25 -2.35 -0.90
C ALA A 332 -12.93 -1.05 -0.48
N GLY A 333 -13.71 -1.12 0.60
CA GLY A 333 -14.31 0.04 1.28
C GLY A 333 -13.36 0.71 2.29
N PRO A 334 -13.90 1.54 3.20
CA PRO A 334 -13.14 2.11 4.32
C PRO A 334 -12.45 1.02 5.16
N PHE A 335 -11.22 1.29 5.59
CA PHE A 335 -10.44 0.42 6.46
C PHE A 335 -10.07 1.20 7.72
N TYR A 336 -10.63 0.79 8.86
CA TYR A 336 -10.40 1.41 10.16
C TYR A 336 -9.22 0.75 10.87
N GLU A 337 -8.28 1.54 11.39
CA GLU A 337 -7.14 1.04 12.17
C GLU A 337 -7.65 0.33 13.43
N ALA A 338 -7.20 -0.91 13.67
CA ALA A 338 -7.37 -1.53 14.98
C ALA A 338 -6.45 -0.86 16.00
N GLU A 339 -6.86 -0.89 17.27
CA GLU A 339 -6.14 -0.30 18.39
C GLU A 339 -4.69 -0.84 18.47
N GLU A 340 -3.70 0.00 18.84
CA GLU A 340 -2.25 -0.35 18.82
C GLU A 340 -1.91 -1.65 19.58
N TYR A 341 -2.74 -2.06 20.54
CA TYR A 341 -2.66 -3.37 21.19
C TYR A 341 -2.66 -4.55 20.18
N HIS A 342 -3.50 -4.50 19.14
CA HIS A 342 -3.66 -5.57 18.16
C HIS A 342 -2.57 -5.55 17.06
N GLN A 343 -2.01 -4.37 16.74
CA GLN A 343 -0.97 -4.23 15.73
C GLN A 343 0.28 -5.05 16.10
N ARG A 344 0.75 -5.96 15.25
CA ARG A 344 1.93 -6.81 15.48
C ARG A 344 1.86 -7.66 16.76
N TYR A 345 0.66 -8.06 17.19
CA TYR A 345 0.41 -8.74 18.47
C TYR A 345 1.35 -9.93 18.73
N HIS A 346 1.47 -10.85 17.78
CA HIS A 346 2.35 -12.01 17.89
C HIS A 346 3.86 -11.65 17.99
N GLU A 347 4.31 -10.55 17.37
CA GLU A 347 5.70 -10.07 17.55
C GLU A 347 5.92 -9.48 18.94
N LYS A 348 4.95 -8.70 19.45
CA LYS A 348 5.00 -8.08 20.78
C LYS A 348 5.01 -9.10 21.92
N HIS A 349 4.31 -10.22 21.74
CA HIS A 349 4.17 -11.26 22.77
C HIS A 349 5.06 -12.51 22.53
N GLY A 350 5.87 -12.54 21.48
CA GLY A 350 6.77 -13.66 21.16
C GLY A 350 6.07 -14.97 20.78
N LEU A 351 4.76 -14.93 20.53
CA LEU A 351 3.92 -16.09 20.27
C LEU A 351 4.05 -16.53 18.80
N MET A 352 4.55 -17.74 18.57
CA MET A 352 4.58 -18.38 17.25
C MET A 352 3.20 -18.97 16.87
N GLY A 353 2.17 -18.14 16.92
CA GLY A 353 0.80 -18.43 16.46
C GLY A 353 -0.16 -18.97 17.54
N CYS A 354 -1.42 -18.54 17.45
CA CYS A 354 -2.56 -19.24 18.03
C CYS A 354 -3.18 -20.16 16.96
N GLY A 355 -3.34 -21.45 17.28
CA GLY A 355 -4.15 -22.40 16.52
C GLY A 355 -3.57 -22.88 15.18
N GLN A 356 -3.07 -24.12 15.17
CA GLN A 356 -3.09 -25.03 14.02
C GLN A 356 -3.70 -26.36 14.47
#